data_AF-A0A447UFP4-F1
#
_entry.id   AF-A0A447UFP4-F1
#
_cell.length_a   1.000
_cell.length_b   1.000
_cell.length_c   1.000
_cell.angle_alpha   90.00
_cell.angle_beta   90.00
_cell.angle_gamma   90.00
#
_symmetry.space_group_name_H-M   'P 1'
#
loop_
_entity.id
_entity.type
_entity.pdbx_description
1 polymer ?
#
loop_
_entity_poly.entity_id
_entity_poly.type
_entity_poly.pdbx_seq_one_letter_code
_entity_poly.pdbx_strand_id
1 'polypeptide(L)'
;MRVSGFLWGRSIGAYGDSAFNEILTISMRLGLLDRQECAAASRFTLACSERFLNFWYDSNEQSVNLWFYGRQTDAYRAEHRLVGENISLSCQHLCVQRAWADVSFDATPLMLPEQTLKFTPFCNDKYTRGLFHWYDGKRLFVLPLINGDKHYFATSPYFPVPFSAGLITGVAQGHAPLWVPGLVDSRGCILRPLVWFGDCGYQKTKNGWEIEINYSALNVVMENGVLLSEPKKDYSCQCRTRYFIEPSTLTRVDTFSFLKHSEMYLELQCAVFPEKMRMIHSADSLHIDYESNGIQSLELNGFEDYCVERTALCSPYGALGQQITGRRNFSGAKNVTVSWQIRYC
;
A
#
# COMPACT_ATOMS: atom_id res chain seq x y z
N MET A 1 -3.05 -18.04 -7.13
CA MET A 1 -2.45 -17.17 -6.09
C MET A 1 -2.12 -15.85 -6.76
N ARG A 2 -2.80 -14.74 -6.44
CA ARG A 2 -2.38 -13.42 -6.93
C ARG A 2 -1.25 -12.91 -6.02
N VAL A 3 -0.09 -13.57 -6.04
CA VAL A 3 1.12 -12.95 -5.51
C VAL A 3 1.47 -11.88 -6.53
N SER A 4 1.02 -10.67 -6.26
CA SER A 4 1.43 -9.52 -7.04
C SER A 4 2.77 -9.10 -6.46
N GLY A 5 3.80 -9.10 -7.29
CA GLY A 5 5.13 -8.65 -6.97
C GLY A 5 5.12 -7.21 -6.49
N PHE A 6 6.26 -6.79 -5.94
CA PHE A 6 6.60 -5.46 -5.45
C PHE A 6 5.42 -4.46 -5.38
N LEU A 7 4.90 -4.24 -4.16
CA LEU A 7 3.75 -3.36 -3.90
C LEU A 7 4.02 -1.87 -4.18
N TRP A 8 5.25 -1.53 -4.58
CA TRP A 8 5.74 -0.17 -4.79
C TRP A 8 6.11 0.06 -6.25
N GLY A 9 5.14 0.54 -7.04
CA GLY A 9 5.36 1.13 -8.36
C GLY A 9 5.71 0.15 -9.50
N ARG A 10 5.39 0.55 -10.74
CA ARG A 10 5.57 -0.29 -11.93
C ARG A 10 7.02 -0.41 -12.42
N SER A 11 7.94 0.51 -12.06
CA SER A 11 9.28 0.56 -12.67
C SER A 11 10.24 -0.57 -12.30
N ILE A 12 10.08 -1.13 -11.10
CA ILE A 12 10.91 -2.24 -10.63
C ILE A 12 10.10 -3.52 -10.50
N GLY A 13 8.76 -3.46 -10.53
CA GLY A 13 7.90 -4.62 -10.28
C GLY A 13 8.15 -5.77 -11.26
N ALA A 14 8.20 -5.49 -12.57
CA ALA A 14 8.46 -6.51 -13.58
C ALA A 14 9.84 -7.18 -13.39
N TYR A 15 10.88 -6.40 -13.06
CA TYR A 15 12.21 -6.94 -12.77
C TYR A 15 12.32 -7.63 -11.41
N GLY A 16 11.54 -7.19 -10.42
CA GLY A 16 11.42 -7.88 -9.15
C GLY A 16 10.89 -9.29 -9.37
N ASP A 17 9.86 -9.43 -10.21
CA ASP A 17 9.30 -10.73 -10.57
C ASP A 17 10.28 -11.60 -11.37
N SER A 18 10.92 -11.03 -12.40
CA SER A 18 11.84 -11.78 -13.24
C SER A 18 13.14 -12.17 -12.51
N ALA A 19 13.65 -11.34 -11.60
CA ALA A 19 14.84 -11.66 -10.82
C ALA A 19 14.65 -12.91 -9.96
N PHE A 20 13.51 -13.05 -9.26
CA PHE A 20 13.23 -14.28 -8.50
C PHE A 20 13.12 -15.50 -9.41
N ASN A 21 12.50 -15.35 -10.59
CA ASN A 21 12.44 -16.42 -11.57
C ASN A 21 13.85 -16.87 -12.01
N GLU A 22 14.74 -15.93 -12.34
CA GLU A 22 16.11 -16.24 -12.76
C GLU A 22 16.90 -16.93 -11.64
N ILE A 23 16.82 -16.41 -10.41
CA ILE A 23 17.48 -17.00 -9.23
C ILE A 23 17.01 -18.45 -9.02
N LEU A 24 15.70 -18.68 -8.96
CA LEU A 24 15.14 -20.02 -8.74
C LEU A 24 15.49 -20.99 -9.87
N THR A 25 15.51 -20.49 -11.11
CA THR A 25 15.89 -21.29 -12.29
C THR A 25 17.35 -21.72 -12.25
N ILE A 26 18.25 -20.80 -11.88
CA ILE A 26 19.67 -21.11 -11.74
C ILE A 26 19.88 -22.08 -10.57
N SER A 27 19.24 -21.85 -9.43
CA SER A 27 19.30 -22.74 -8.27
C SER A 27 18.86 -24.17 -8.60
N MET A 28 17.76 -24.32 -9.35
CA MET A 28 17.32 -25.63 -9.84
C MET A 28 18.37 -26.28 -10.75
N ARG A 29 18.91 -25.55 -11.74
CA ARG A 29 19.92 -26.09 -12.67
C ARG A 29 21.23 -26.49 -11.99
N LEU A 30 21.59 -25.79 -10.92
CA LEU A 30 22.77 -26.09 -10.11
C LEU A 30 22.52 -27.20 -9.06
N GLY A 31 21.30 -27.75 -8.99
CA GLY A 31 20.94 -28.80 -8.02
C GLY A 31 20.92 -28.30 -6.57
N LEU A 32 20.69 -27.01 -6.35
CA LEU A 32 20.64 -26.40 -5.00
C LEU A 32 19.28 -26.58 -4.32
N LEU A 33 18.25 -26.96 -5.08
CA LEU A 33 16.89 -27.14 -4.59
C LEU A 33 16.56 -28.62 -4.48
N ASP A 34 15.92 -29.02 -3.39
CA ASP A 34 15.35 -30.35 -3.27
C ASP A 34 14.09 -30.51 -4.16
N ARG A 35 13.49 -31.71 -4.17
CA ARG A 35 12.31 -31.99 -5.01
C ARG A 35 11.09 -31.15 -4.63
N GLN A 36 10.87 -30.89 -3.35
CA GLN A 36 9.75 -30.09 -2.86
C GLN A 36 9.96 -28.60 -3.21
N GLU A 37 11.18 -28.11 -3.02
CA GLU A 37 11.59 -26.75 -3.38
C GLU A 37 11.49 -26.52 -4.89
N CYS A 38 11.91 -27.48 -5.70
CA CYS A 38 11.77 -27.39 -7.15
C CYS A 38 10.30 -27.36 -7.59
N ALA A 39 9.42 -28.16 -6.98
CA ALA A 39 7.99 -28.14 -7.27
C ALA A 39 7.37 -26.77 -6.93
N ALA A 40 7.74 -26.19 -5.79
CA ALA A 40 7.31 -24.85 -5.40
C ALA A 40 7.86 -23.77 -6.36
N ALA A 41 9.15 -23.83 -6.69
CA ALA A 41 9.82 -22.90 -7.60
C ALA A 41 9.26 -22.94 -9.02
N SER A 42 8.94 -24.13 -9.55
CA SER A 42 8.29 -24.31 -10.85
C SER A 42 6.93 -23.61 -10.89
N ARG A 43 6.09 -23.81 -9.85
CA ARG A 43 4.79 -23.15 -9.74
C ARG A 43 4.90 -21.63 -9.61
N PHE A 44 5.84 -21.15 -8.81
CA PHE A 44 6.12 -19.72 -8.68
C PHE A 44 6.51 -19.11 -10.03
N THR A 45 7.42 -19.78 -10.75
CA THR A 45 7.92 -19.35 -12.06
C THR A 45 6.82 -19.25 -13.11
N LEU A 46 5.92 -20.25 -13.14
CA LEU A 46 4.74 -20.23 -13.99
C LEU A 46 3.83 -19.04 -13.65
N ALA A 47 3.51 -18.84 -12.36
CA ALA A 47 2.67 -17.74 -11.91
C ALA A 47 3.27 -16.35 -12.21
N CYS A 48 4.59 -16.20 -12.13
CA CYS A 48 5.28 -14.97 -12.56
C CYS A 48 5.16 -14.73 -14.06
N SER A 49 5.22 -15.79 -14.88
CA SER A 49 5.13 -15.67 -16.34
C SER A 49 3.69 -15.43 -16.80
N GLU A 50 2.70 -16.08 -16.17
CA GLU A 50 1.28 -15.75 -16.37
C GLU A 50 1.00 -14.29 -16.04
N ARG A 51 1.57 -13.77 -14.95
CA ARG A 51 1.44 -12.36 -14.57
C ARG A 51 2.17 -11.43 -15.52
N PHE A 52 3.34 -11.82 -16.02
CA PHE A 52 4.00 -11.07 -17.09
C PHE A 52 3.07 -10.88 -18.28
N LEU A 53 2.41 -11.94 -18.75
CA LEU A 53 1.50 -11.88 -19.89
C LEU A 53 0.19 -11.13 -19.61
N ASN A 54 -0.36 -11.26 -18.40
CA ASN A 54 -1.70 -10.75 -18.07
C ASN A 54 -1.73 -9.39 -17.36
N PHE A 55 -0.59 -8.90 -16.88
CA PHE A 55 -0.52 -7.65 -16.12
C PHE A 55 0.60 -6.72 -16.57
N TRP A 56 1.81 -7.26 -16.79
CA TRP A 56 2.95 -6.45 -17.19
C TRP A 56 2.93 -6.16 -18.69
N TYR A 57 2.63 -7.14 -19.53
CA TYR A 57 2.44 -6.95 -20.96
C TYR A 57 1.05 -6.36 -21.23
N ASP A 58 1.03 -5.32 -22.05
CA ASP A 58 -0.17 -4.61 -22.42
C ASP A 58 -0.43 -4.83 -23.89
N SER A 59 -1.55 -5.48 -24.21
CA SER A 59 -1.90 -5.78 -25.60
C SER A 59 -2.29 -4.55 -26.40
N ASN A 60 -2.77 -3.48 -25.75
CA ASN A 60 -3.14 -2.24 -26.43
C ASN A 60 -1.89 -1.44 -26.77
N GLU A 61 -0.97 -1.33 -25.81
CA GLU A 61 0.31 -0.63 -26.01
C GLU A 61 1.34 -1.48 -26.76
N GLN A 62 1.07 -2.78 -26.96
CA GLN A 62 1.97 -3.79 -27.52
C GLN A 62 3.37 -3.76 -26.88
N SER A 63 3.39 -3.54 -25.57
CA SER A 63 4.61 -3.30 -24.81
C SER A 63 4.44 -3.79 -23.38
N VAL A 64 5.56 -4.13 -22.75
CA VAL A 64 5.62 -4.16 -21.29
C VAL A 64 5.28 -2.76 -20.77
N ASN A 65 4.24 -2.67 -19.95
CA ASN A 65 3.70 -1.42 -19.43
C ASN A 65 4.33 -1.07 -18.08
N LEU A 66 5.48 -0.42 -18.16
CA LEU A 66 6.15 0.23 -17.03
C LEU A 66 5.80 1.72 -16.90
N TRP A 67 5.10 2.30 -17.89
CA TRP A 67 5.00 3.75 -18.11
C TRP A 67 3.57 4.30 -18.13
N PHE A 68 2.62 3.65 -18.79
CA PHE A 68 1.39 4.32 -19.25
C PHE A 68 0.25 4.29 -18.23
N TYR A 69 0.18 3.28 -17.35
CA TYR A 69 -0.96 3.10 -16.42
C TYR A 69 -0.55 3.17 -14.94
N GLY A 70 -0.35 4.37 -14.43
CA GLY A 70 -0.01 4.58 -13.01
C GLY A 70 1.50 4.65 -12.77
N ARG A 71 2.20 5.41 -13.61
CA ARG A 71 3.52 5.99 -13.36
C ARG A 71 3.61 7.32 -14.14
N GLN A 72 4.28 8.32 -13.58
CA GLN A 72 4.81 9.43 -14.37
C GLN A 72 6.25 9.11 -14.78
N THR A 73 6.60 9.33 -16.04
CA THR A 73 7.95 9.09 -16.55
C THR A 73 8.92 10.10 -15.94
N ASP A 74 10.08 9.65 -15.47
CA ASP A 74 11.19 10.51 -15.02
C ASP A 74 12.40 10.35 -15.95
N ALA A 75 13.43 11.16 -15.74
CA ALA A 75 14.65 11.12 -16.57
C ALA A 75 15.38 9.76 -16.53
N TYR A 76 15.24 8.98 -15.45
CA TYR A 76 15.88 7.67 -15.28
C TYR A 76 15.09 6.53 -15.94
N ARG A 77 13.76 6.64 -16.01
CA ARG A 77 12.83 5.65 -16.57
C ARG A 77 11.96 6.27 -17.67
N ALA A 78 12.58 7.03 -18.57
CA ALA A 78 11.92 7.64 -19.71
C ALA A 78 11.59 6.61 -20.82
N GLU A 79 10.66 6.98 -21.69
CA GLU A 79 10.12 6.13 -22.76
C GLU A 79 11.17 5.63 -23.76
N HIS A 80 12.32 6.30 -23.89
CA HIS A 80 13.41 5.84 -24.76
C HIS A 80 13.95 4.43 -24.38
N ARG A 81 13.62 3.92 -23.20
CA ARG A 81 13.98 2.57 -22.75
C ARG A 81 13.03 1.48 -23.25
N LEU A 82 11.85 1.84 -23.80
CA LEU A 82 10.79 0.91 -24.21
C LEU A 82 11.33 -0.33 -24.92
N VAL A 83 12.09 -0.16 -25.99
CA VAL A 83 12.64 -1.28 -26.78
C VAL A 83 13.53 -2.20 -25.94
N GLY A 84 14.45 -1.61 -25.17
CA GLY A 84 15.39 -2.37 -24.33
C GLY A 84 14.68 -3.18 -23.24
N GLU A 85 13.72 -2.58 -22.54
CA GLU A 85 12.99 -3.28 -21.47
C GLU A 85 12.10 -4.39 -22.03
N ASN A 86 11.45 -4.17 -23.19
CA ASN A 86 10.62 -5.17 -23.84
C ASN A 86 11.43 -6.40 -24.25
N ILE A 87 12.58 -6.19 -24.90
CA ILE A 87 13.47 -7.29 -25.31
C ILE A 87 14.01 -8.00 -24.07
N SER A 88 14.55 -7.23 -23.10
CA SER A 88 15.16 -7.79 -21.89
C SER A 88 14.20 -8.67 -21.10
N LEU A 89 13.03 -8.15 -20.72
CA LEU A 89 12.06 -8.89 -19.91
C LEU A 89 11.48 -10.09 -20.67
N SER A 90 11.18 -9.93 -21.96
CA SER A 90 10.70 -11.05 -22.78
C SER A 90 11.74 -12.17 -22.87
N CYS A 91 13.01 -11.82 -23.11
CA CYS A 91 14.11 -12.79 -23.13
C CYS A 91 14.29 -13.51 -21.79
N GLN A 92 14.22 -12.79 -20.66
CA GLN A 92 14.30 -13.39 -19.32
C GLN A 92 13.21 -14.44 -19.12
N HIS A 93 11.95 -14.10 -19.41
CA HIS A 93 10.84 -15.04 -19.29
C HIS A 93 10.96 -16.23 -20.24
N LEU A 94 11.38 -16.03 -21.50
CA LEU A 94 11.60 -17.11 -22.46
C LEU A 94 12.72 -18.08 -22.01
N CYS A 95 13.85 -17.54 -21.57
CA CYS A 95 14.98 -18.32 -21.07
C CYS A 95 14.59 -19.16 -19.86
N VAL A 96 13.87 -18.56 -18.91
CA VAL A 96 13.34 -19.24 -17.74
C VAL A 96 12.37 -20.35 -18.16
N GLN A 97 11.35 -20.06 -18.97
CA GLN A 97 10.37 -21.07 -19.37
C GLN A 97 11.02 -22.26 -20.10
N ARG A 98 12.01 -21.98 -20.97
CA ARG A 98 12.78 -23.04 -21.62
C ARG A 98 13.56 -23.90 -20.64
N ALA A 99 14.08 -23.32 -19.55
CA ALA A 99 14.83 -24.07 -18.55
C ALA A 99 13.95 -25.02 -17.73
N TRP A 100 12.66 -24.70 -17.56
CA TRP A 100 11.70 -25.53 -16.83
C TRP A 100 10.91 -26.48 -17.74
N ALA A 101 10.97 -26.33 -19.06
CA ALA A 101 10.15 -27.09 -20.03
C ALA A 101 10.32 -28.62 -19.92
N ASP A 102 11.53 -29.09 -19.64
CA ASP A 102 11.85 -30.52 -19.57
C ASP A 102 11.73 -31.09 -18.15
N VAL A 103 11.28 -30.28 -17.19
CA VAL A 103 11.24 -30.64 -15.77
C VAL A 103 9.79 -30.70 -15.30
N SER A 104 9.35 -31.90 -14.93
CA SER A 104 8.02 -32.11 -14.37
C SER A 104 8.11 -32.40 -12.87
N PHE A 105 7.21 -31.80 -12.12
CA PHE A 105 7.04 -32.05 -10.70
C PHE A 105 5.59 -32.45 -10.45
N ASP A 106 5.38 -33.38 -9.51
CA ASP A 106 4.04 -33.68 -9.02
C ASP A 106 3.39 -32.40 -8.50
N ALA A 107 2.07 -32.31 -8.64
CA ALA A 107 1.29 -31.18 -8.16
C ALA A 107 1.22 -31.21 -6.62
N THR A 108 2.33 -30.94 -5.95
CA THR A 108 2.36 -30.76 -4.50
C THR A 108 1.61 -29.46 -4.19
N PRO A 109 0.65 -29.48 -3.25
CA PRO A 109 0.00 -28.26 -2.80
C PRO A 109 1.06 -27.32 -2.23
N LEU A 110 1.03 -26.05 -2.66
CA LEU A 110 1.77 -25.01 -1.98
C LEU A 110 1.18 -24.90 -0.57
N MET A 111 1.94 -25.30 0.45
CA MET A 111 1.55 -25.07 1.83
C MET A 111 1.56 -23.56 2.05
N LEU A 112 0.37 -22.99 2.23
CA LEU A 112 0.25 -21.59 2.59
C LEU A 112 0.81 -21.42 4.00
N PRO A 113 1.62 -20.38 4.26
CA PRO A 113 2.03 -20.08 5.62
C PRO A 113 0.78 -19.85 6.47
N GLU A 114 0.86 -20.25 7.74
CA GLU A 114 -0.15 -19.84 8.72
C GLU A 114 -0.25 -18.31 8.76
N GLN A 115 -1.34 -17.82 9.35
CA GLN A 115 -1.46 -16.38 9.61
C GLN A 115 -0.27 -15.91 10.41
N THR A 116 0.53 -15.05 9.78
CA THR A 116 1.82 -14.64 10.29
C THR A 116 1.92 -13.14 10.17
N LEU A 117 2.44 -12.50 11.22
CA LEU A 117 2.84 -11.10 11.20
C LEU A 117 4.31 -11.03 11.59
N LYS A 118 5.10 -10.30 10.80
CA LYS A 118 6.52 -10.11 11.06
C LYS A 118 6.90 -8.65 10.84
N PHE A 119 7.68 -8.13 11.79
CA PHE A 119 8.36 -6.85 11.65
C PHE A 119 9.81 -7.09 11.21
N THR A 120 10.26 -6.36 10.20
CA THR A 120 11.66 -6.35 9.73
C THR A 120 12.23 -4.96 9.96
N PRO A 121 13.07 -4.75 10.99
CA PRO A 121 13.68 -3.45 11.24
C PRO A 121 14.78 -3.17 10.20
N PHE A 122 14.88 -1.91 9.80
CA PHE A 122 15.97 -1.39 8.96
C PHE A 122 16.93 -0.53 9.77
N CYS A 123 16.38 0.27 10.67
CA CYS A 123 17.10 1.14 11.59
C CYS A 123 16.17 1.41 12.78
N ASN A 124 16.73 1.43 13.99
CA ASN A 124 15.98 1.77 15.20
C ASN A 124 16.80 2.73 16.06
N ASP A 125 17.07 3.92 15.51
CA ASP A 125 17.72 5.00 16.22
C ASP A 125 16.66 5.88 16.91
N LYS A 126 16.62 7.18 16.60
CA LYS A 126 15.64 8.12 17.16
C LYS A 126 14.19 7.84 16.71
N TYR A 127 14.02 7.16 15.58
CA TYR A 127 12.72 6.82 15.02
C TYR A 127 12.76 5.40 14.46
N THR A 128 11.69 4.64 14.67
CA THR A 128 11.54 3.31 14.10
C THR A 128 11.54 3.39 12.58
N ARG A 129 12.36 2.56 11.92
CA ARG A 129 12.32 2.33 10.48
C ARG A 129 12.27 0.84 10.20
N GLY A 130 11.33 0.42 9.37
CA GLY A 130 11.16 -0.99 9.07
C GLY A 130 9.91 -1.27 8.27
N LEU A 131 9.56 -2.55 8.24
CA LEU A 131 8.46 -3.07 7.46
C LEU A 131 7.69 -4.10 8.28
N PHE A 132 6.39 -3.86 8.46
CA PHE A 132 5.48 -4.93 8.83
C PHE A 132 5.00 -5.64 7.58
N HIS A 133 5.01 -6.96 7.60
CA HIS A 133 4.31 -7.76 6.60
C HIS A 133 3.51 -8.86 7.29
N TRP A 134 2.34 -9.16 6.75
CA TRP A 134 1.54 -10.26 7.23
C TRP A 134 0.76 -10.92 6.11
N TYR A 135 0.55 -12.22 6.27
CA TYR A 135 -0.39 -13.00 5.47
C TYR A 135 -1.58 -13.35 6.35
N ASP A 136 -2.79 -13.00 5.93
CA ASP A 136 -4.01 -13.24 6.72
C ASP A 136 -4.75 -14.54 6.33
N GLY A 137 -4.12 -15.39 5.51
CA GLY A 137 -4.74 -16.59 4.95
C GLY A 137 -5.31 -16.39 3.53
N LYS A 138 -5.45 -15.14 3.09
CA LYS A 138 -5.98 -14.78 1.76
C LYS A 138 -5.06 -13.83 1.00
N ARG A 139 -4.54 -12.82 1.68
CA ARG A 139 -3.76 -11.73 1.08
C ARG A 139 -2.49 -11.45 1.88
N LEU A 140 -1.46 -11.04 1.15
CA LEU A 140 -0.28 -10.43 1.72
C LEU A 140 -0.54 -8.94 1.88
N PHE A 141 -0.15 -8.41 3.03
CA PHE A 141 -0.13 -6.99 3.33
C PHE A 141 1.26 -6.57 3.74
N VAL A 142 1.58 -5.32 3.42
CA VAL A 142 2.84 -4.70 3.79
C VAL A 142 2.58 -3.28 4.28
N LEU A 143 2.97 -2.99 5.52
CA LEU A 143 2.88 -1.67 6.13
C LEU A 143 4.31 -1.11 6.29
N PRO A 144 4.72 -0.16 5.42
CA PRO A 144 6.05 0.41 5.46
C PRO A 144 6.16 1.55 6.47
N LEU A 145 7.20 1.50 7.29
CA LEU A 145 7.64 2.59 8.15
C LEU A 145 8.98 3.12 7.61
N ILE A 146 8.97 3.60 6.37
CA ILE A 146 10.19 3.96 5.62
C ILE A 146 10.26 5.44 5.24
N ASN A 147 9.20 6.18 5.53
CA ASN A 147 9.03 7.54 5.04
C ASN A 147 10.00 8.53 5.70
N GLY A 148 10.34 9.62 4.99
CA GLY A 148 11.11 10.73 5.57
C GLY A 148 12.21 11.33 4.70
N ASP A 149 12.38 10.90 3.45
CA ASP A 149 13.29 11.59 2.53
C ASP A 149 12.66 12.90 2.01
N LYS A 150 13.51 13.89 1.72
CA LYS A 150 13.13 15.26 1.33
C LYS A 150 12.10 15.28 0.19
N HIS A 151 12.26 14.42 -0.81
CA HIS A 151 11.40 14.43 -1.99
C HIS A 151 10.15 13.56 -1.86
N TYR A 152 10.09 12.68 -0.85
CA TYR A 152 9.08 11.61 -0.81
C TYR A 152 8.19 11.63 0.43
N PHE A 153 8.50 12.45 1.45
CA PHE A 153 7.78 12.44 2.71
C PHE A 153 6.25 12.66 2.56
N ALA A 154 5.84 13.44 1.56
CA ALA A 154 4.45 13.74 1.24
C ALA A 154 3.94 13.00 -0.02
N THR A 155 4.51 11.84 -0.36
CA THR A 155 4.09 11.04 -1.51
C THR A 155 3.47 9.72 -1.05
N SER A 156 2.27 9.43 -1.56
CA SER A 156 1.45 8.32 -1.07
C SER A 156 2.05 6.91 -1.16
N PRO A 157 2.97 6.57 -2.09
CA PRO A 157 3.62 5.27 -2.10
C PRO A 157 4.47 4.96 -0.85
N TYR A 158 4.82 5.99 -0.06
CA TYR A 158 5.65 5.86 1.13
C TYR A 158 4.87 6.11 2.42
N PHE A 159 3.56 6.31 2.35
CA PHE A 159 2.75 6.53 3.54
C PHE A 159 2.71 5.30 4.44
N PRO A 160 2.61 5.50 5.77
CA PRO A 160 2.54 4.42 6.73
C PRO A 160 1.14 3.81 6.77
N VAL A 161 0.72 3.20 5.67
CA VAL A 161 -0.55 2.49 5.47
C VAL A 161 -0.32 1.07 4.98
N PRO A 162 -1.21 0.11 5.26
CA PRO A 162 -1.12 -1.23 4.72
C PRO A 162 -1.31 -1.21 3.20
N PHE A 163 -0.35 -1.71 2.44
CA PHE A 163 -0.48 -1.96 1.01
C PHE A 163 -0.86 -3.41 0.79
N SER A 164 -1.83 -3.63 -0.09
CA SER A 164 -2.15 -4.96 -0.62
C SER A 164 -2.66 -4.80 -2.05
N ALA A 165 -2.12 -5.61 -2.96
CA ALA A 165 -2.36 -5.45 -4.38
C ALA A 165 -3.84 -5.51 -4.75
N GLY A 166 -4.28 -4.50 -5.51
CA GLY A 166 -5.69 -4.36 -5.90
C GLY A 166 -6.66 -4.08 -4.74
N LEU A 167 -6.16 -3.69 -3.56
CA LEU A 167 -6.98 -3.41 -2.38
C LEU A 167 -6.69 -2.02 -1.79
N ILE A 168 -5.53 -1.85 -1.15
CA ILE A 168 -5.04 -0.56 -0.64
C ILE A 168 -3.72 -0.26 -1.34
N THR A 169 -3.64 0.93 -1.92
CA THR A 169 -2.51 1.35 -2.73
C THR A 169 -2.28 2.85 -2.64
N GLY A 170 -1.09 3.28 -3.04
CA GLY A 170 -0.74 4.68 -3.24
C GLY A 170 -1.03 5.12 -4.67
N VAL A 171 -0.97 6.42 -4.90
CA VAL A 171 -1.02 7.01 -6.24
C VAL A 171 0.40 7.14 -6.76
N ALA A 172 0.60 6.77 -8.02
CA ALA A 172 1.91 6.86 -8.63
C ALA A 172 2.44 8.30 -8.66
N GLN A 173 3.53 8.55 -7.91
CA GLN A 173 4.14 9.88 -7.74
C GLN A 173 3.13 11.00 -7.35
N GLY A 174 2.03 10.63 -6.69
CA GLY A 174 0.98 11.56 -6.29
C GLY A 174 1.05 11.96 -4.82
N HIS A 175 0.71 13.21 -4.55
CA HIS A 175 0.55 13.79 -3.20
C HIS A 175 -0.82 13.53 -2.57
N ALA A 176 -1.69 12.78 -3.25
CA ALA A 176 -3.01 12.44 -2.75
C ALA A 176 -2.89 11.75 -1.38
N PRO A 177 -3.49 12.28 -0.30
CA PRO A 177 -3.31 11.82 1.08
C PRO A 177 -4.06 10.51 1.39
N LEU A 178 -3.96 9.52 0.51
CA LEU A 178 -4.79 8.31 0.60
C LEU A 178 -4.56 7.55 1.91
N TRP A 179 -5.66 7.17 2.56
CA TRP A 179 -5.73 6.27 3.73
C TRP A 179 -5.07 6.80 5.01
N VAL A 180 -4.62 8.05 5.03
CA VAL A 180 -4.04 8.70 6.21
C VAL A 180 -4.91 9.91 6.59
N PRO A 181 -5.45 9.98 7.82
CA PRO A 181 -6.12 11.19 8.28
C PRO A 181 -5.13 12.36 8.44
N GLY A 182 -5.63 13.59 8.27
CA GLY A 182 -4.87 14.82 8.42
C GLY A 182 -5.64 15.87 9.20
N LEU A 183 -4.90 16.79 9.79
CA LEU A 183 -5.43 17.99 10.45
C LEU A 183 -5.13 19.19 9.58
N VAL A 184 -6.11 20.07 9.40
CA VAL A 184 -5.95 21.28 8.61
C VAL A 184 -6.40 22.48 9.41
N ASP A 185 -5.54 23.50 9.49
CA ASP A 185 -5.87 24.77 10.15
C ASP A 185 -6.47 25.79 9.17
N SER A 186 -7.00 26.89 9.70
CA SER A 186 -7.61 27.97 8.90
C SER A 186 -6.64 28.70 7.96
N ARG A 187 -5.32 28.50 8.12
CA ARG A 187 -4.27 29.08 7.27
C ARG A 187 -3.84 28.10 6.17
N GLY A 188 -4.45 26.91 6.09
CA GLY A 188 -4.08 25.87 5.15
C GLY A 188 -2.80 25.12 5.53
N CYS A 189 -2.41 25.15 6.81
CA CYS A 189 -1.38 24.25 7.32
C CYS A 189 -1.96 22.83 7.44
N ILE A 190 -1.27 21.84 6.88
CA ILE A 190 -1.71 20.44 6.91
C ILE A 190 -0.72 19.60 7.72
N LEU A 191 -1.21 18.95 8.78
CA LEU A 191 -0.42 18.06 9.65
C LEU A 191 -0.84 16.61 9.47
N ARG A 192 0.12 15.69 9.31
CA ARG A 192 -0.14 14.25 9.11
C ARG A 192 0.86 13.35 9.84
N PRO A 193 0.44 12.17 10.34
CA PRO A 193 1.34 11.19 10.97
C PRO A 193 2.10 10.38 9.89
N LEU A 194 3.15 10.97 9.31
CA LEU A 194 3.81 10.41 8.12
C LEU A 194 5.24 9.92 8.30
N VAL A 195 6.06 10.55 9.16
CA VAL A 195 7.54 10.38 9.14
C VAL A 195 8.12 10.03 10.51
N TRP A 196 7.57 10.60 11.56
CA TRP A 196 8.18 10.62 12.90
C TRP A 196 7.69 9.46 13.76
N PHE A 197 7.89 8.23 13.27
CA PHE A 197 7.53 6.98 13.97
C PHE A 197 8.38 6.84 15.24
N GLY A 198 7.83 7.21 16.40
CA GLY A 198 8.54 7.17 17.66
C GLY A 198 8.63 5.74 18.17
N ASP A 199 7.58 5.30 18.84
CA ASP A 199 7.46 3.94 19.39
C ASP A 199 6.51 3.12 18.50
N CYS A 200 6.90 1.88 18.20
CA CYS A 200 6.15 0.98 17.35
C CYS A 200 6.15 -0.42 17.97
N GLY A 201 4.95 -0.94 18.23
CA GLY A 201 4.76 -2.25 18.84
C GLY A 201 3.73 -3.07 18.09
N TYR A 202 3.72 -4.37 18.34
CA TYR A 202 2.67 -5.25 17.88
C TYR A 202 2.43 -6.38 18.87
N GLN A 203 1.19 -6.84 18.94
CA GLN A 203 0.79 -7.93 19.82
C GLN A 203 -0.26 -8.82 19.16
N LYS A 204 -0.26 -10.10 19.53
CA LYS A 204 -1.30 -11.04 19.12
C LYS A 204 -2.57 -10.75 19.92
N THR A 205 -3.70 -10.69 19.25
CA THR A 205 -5.02 -10.54 19.87
C THR A 205 -5.77 -11.87 19.83
N LYS A 206 -7.00 -11.90 20.36
CA LYS A 206 -7.86 -13.10 20.31
C LYS A 206 -8.15 -13.54 18.86
N ASN A 207 -8.33 -12.59 17.96
CA ASN A 207 -8.79 -12.83 16.59
C ASN A 207 -7.73 -12.52 15.52
N GLY A 208 -6.54 -12.06 15.90
CA GLY A 208 -5.49 -11.70 14.93
C GLY A 208 -4.36 -10.90 15.57
N TRP A 209 -4.13 -9.67 15.11
CA TRP A 209 -3.02 -8.83 15.56
C TRP A 209 -3.41 -7.36 15.74
N GLU A 210 -2.70 -6.69 16.64
CA GLU A 210 -2.73 -5.24 16.78
C GLU A 210 -1.33 -4.69 16.52
N ILE A 211 -1.22 -3.66 15.67
CA ILE A 211 0.00 -2.86 15.49
C ILE A 211 -0.27 -1.47 16.04
N GLU A 212 0.59 -0.95 16.90
CA GLU A 212 0.52 0.42 17.41
C GLU A 212 1.73 1.23 16.93
N ILE A 213 1.49 2.46 16.49
CA ILE A 213 2.50 3.42 16.07
C ILE A 213 2.22 4.75 16.76
N ASN A 214 3.21 5.23 17.52
CA ASN A 214 3.14 6.48 18.27
C ASN A 214 3.94 7.58 17.58
N TYR A 215 3.33 8.76 17.47
CA TYR A 215 3.90 9.97 16.89
C TYR A 215 3.94 11.06 17.96
N SER A 216 5.13 11.41 18.42
CA SER A 216 5.33 12.53 19.36
C SER A 216 5.23 13.91 18.69
N ALA A 217 5.24 13.93 17.36
CA ALA A 217 5.04 15.10 16.52
C ALA A 217 4.42 14.66 15.19
N LEU A 218 3.57 15.50 14.61
CA LEU A 218 3.08 15.33 13.26
C LEU A 218 4.04 15.94 12.24
N ASN A 219 3.92 15.53 10.99
CA ASN A 219 4.65 16.12 9.89
C ASN A 219 3.83 17.25 9.25
N VAL A 220 4.42 18.42 9.09
CA VAL A 220 3.86 19.52 8.29
C VAL A 220 4.02 19.16 6.81
N VAL A 221 2.91 18.97 6.12
CA VAL A 221 2.87 18.64 4.69
C VAL A 221 2.75 19.90 3.84
N MET A 222 1.90 20.83 4.26
CA MET A 222 1.63 22.07 3.57
C MET A 222 1.60 23.22 4.58
N GLU A 223 2.08 24.40 4.18
CA GLU A 223 2.03 25.63 4.97
C GLU A 223 1.63 26.78 4.03
N ASN A 224 0.60 27.55 4.40
CA ASN A 224 0.03 28.62 3.56
C ASN A 224 -0.32 28.17 2.13
N GLY A 225 -0.82 26.94 1.97
CA GLY A 225 -1.17 26.37 0.66
C GLY A 225 0.01 25.86 -0.18
N VAL A 226 1.25 25.91 0.34
CA VAL A 226 2.45 25.46 -0.36
C VAL A 226 2.95 24.15 0.23
N LEU A 227 3.14 23.13 -0.62
CA LEU A 227 3.74 21.86 -0.22
C LEU A 227 5.20 22.07 0.21
N LEU A 228 5.58 21.51 1.36
CA LEU A 228 6.96 21.61 1.83
C LEU A 228 7.89 20.72 1.01
N SER A 229 9.14 21.16 0.84
CA SER A 229 10.20 20.41 0.16
C SER A 229 11.02 19.50 1.08
N GLU A 230 10.82 19.61 2.40
CA GLU A 230 11.49 18.81 3.41
C GLU A 230 10.54 18.51 4.58
N PRO A 231 10.68 17.34 5.23
CA PRO A 231 9.84 17.00 6.36
C PRO A 231 10.10 17.91 7.56
N LYS A 232 9.05 18.58 8.05
CA LYS A 232 9.07 19.48 9.21
C LYS A 232 8.19 18.92 10.32
N LYS A 233 8.67 19.00 11.57
CA LYS A 233 7.90 18.59 12.75
C LYS A 233 6.97 19.67 13.22
N ASP A 234 5.79 19.25 13.64
CA ASP A 234 4.88 20.04 14.46
C ASP A 234 4.59 19.29 15.77
N TYR A 235 4.89 19.95 16.89
CA TYR A 235 4.74 19.38 18.23
C TYR A 235 3.42 19.79 18.91
N SER A 236 2.54 20.52 18.23
CA SER A 236 1.25 20.96 18.81
C SER A 236 0.28 19.80 19.00
N CYS A 237 0.46 18.72 18.23
CA CYS A 237 -0.37 17.54 18.24
C CYS A 237 0.48 16.26 18.23
N GLN A 238 0.03 15.28 18.99
CA GLN A 238 0.54 13.91 18.98
C GLN A 238 -0.50 13.00 18.33
N CYS A 239 -0.07 11.87 17.78
CA CYS A 239 -0.99 10.89 17.23
C CYS A 239 -0.59 9.48 17.66
N ARG A 240 -1.60 8.68 17.97
CA ARG A 240 -1.48 7.23 18.12
C ARG A 240 -2.31 6.56 17.03
N THR A 241 -1.63 5.84 16.15
CA THR A 241 -2.26 5.03 15.11
C THR A 241 -2.27 3.58 15.57
N ARG A 242 -3.43 2.92 15.48
CA ARG A 242 -3.57 1.48 15.75
C ARG A 242 -4.18 0.79 14.55
N TYR A 243 -3.62 -0.36 14.19
CA TYR A 243 -4.16 -1.27 13.20
C TYR A 243 -4.66 -2.52 13.87
N PHE A 244 -5.92 -2.87 13.63
CA PHE A 244 -6.48 -4.17 14.00
C PHE A 244 -6.57 -5.03 12.75
N ILE A 245 -5.87 -6.16 12.79
CA ILE A 245 -5.77 -7.13 11.70
C ILE A 245 -6.55 -8.36 12.15
N GLU A 246 -7.68 -8.60 11.52
CA GLU A 246 -8.52 -9.78 11.73
C GLU A 246 -8.77 -10.47 10.38
N PRO A 247 -9.24 -11.73 10.36
CA PRO A 247 -9.55 -12.42 9.11
C PRO A 247 -10.47 -11.57 8.21
N SER A 248 -9.99 -11.26 7.00
CA SER A 248 -10.75 -10.50 6.00
C SER A 248 -11.16 -9.07 6.43
N THR A 249 -10.58 -8.52 7.51
CA THR A 249 -10.93 -7.21 8.04
C THR A 249 -9.67 -6.46 8.48
N LEU A 250 -9.55 -5.20 8.07
CA LEU A 250 -8.47 -4.31 8.47
C LEU A 250 -9.06 -3.00 8.95
N THR A 251 -8.75 -2.63 10.19
CA THR A 251 -9.18 -1.36 10.78
C THR A 251 -7.97 -0.51 11.12
N ARG A 252 -7.99 0.77 10.76
CA ARG A 252 -7.06 1.79 11.27
C ARG A 252 -7.82 2.75 12.16
N VAL A 253 -7.27 3.03 13.34
CA VAL A 253 -7.77 4.03 14.28
C VAL A 253 -6.67 5.03 14.55
N ASP A 254 -6.95 6.31 14.38
CA ASP A 254 -6.05 7.41 14.71
C ASP A 254 -6.65 8.24 15.85
N THR A 255 -5.93 8.36 16.95
CA THR A 255 -6.26 9.29 18.04
C THR A 255 -5.26 10.44 18.02
N PHE A 256 -5.75 11.64 17.77
CA PHE A 256 -5.01 12.90 17.82
C PHE A 256 -5.16 13.52 19.21
N SER A 257 -4.04 13.89 19.85
CA SER A 257 -4.00 14.50 21.17
C SER A 257 -3.36 15.88 21.09
N PHE A 258 -4.13 16.90 21.47
CA PHE A 258 -3.74 18.31 21.33
C PHE A 258 -3.15 18.84 22.63
N LEU A 259 -1.98 19.48 22.54
CA LEU A 259 -1.32 20.08 23.70
C LEU A 259 -1.88 21.46 24.06
N LYS A 260 -2.56 22.11 23.12
CA LYS A 260 -3.17 23.43 23.28
C LYS A 260 -4.52 23.46 22.57
N HIS A 261 -5.38 24.38 23.00
CA HIS A 261 -6.61 24.69 22.27
C HIS A 261 -6.26 25.01 20.80
N SER A 262 -6.95 24.32 19.89
CA SER A 262 -6.74 24.41 18.45
C SER A 262 -8.11 24.39 17.75
N GLU A 263 -8.22 25.17 16.69
CA GLU A 263 -9.36 25.15 15.78
C GLU A 263 -8.87 24.64 14.43
N MET A 264 -9.32 23.45 14.07
CA MET A 264 -8.88 22.73 12.88
C MET A 264 -10.03 21.87 12.36
N TYR A 265 -9.88 21.35 11.16
CA TYR A 265 -10.71 20.25 10.69
C TYR A 265 -9.87 19.02 10.41
N LEU A 266 -10.49 17.86 10.65
CA LEU A 266 -9.98 16.56 10.25
C LEU A 266 -10.41 16.28 8.82
N GLU A 267 -9.51 15.69 8.04
CA GLU A 267 -9.83 15.15 6.73
C GLU A 267 -9.21 13.76 6.54
N LEU A 268 -9.93 12.90 5.83
CA LEU A 268 -9.45 11.64 5.30
C LEU A 268 -9.85 11.54 3.85
N GLN A 269 -8.93 11.06 3.01
CA GLN A 269 -9.23 10.69 1.63
C GLN A 269 -8.92 9.22 1.46
N CYS A 270 -9.88 8.46 0.93
CA CYS A 270 -9.72 7.08 0.50
C CYS A 270 -9.96 7.02 -1.01
N ALA A 271 -9.35 6.05 -1.69
CA ALA A 271 -9.66 5.81 -3.09
C ALA A 271 -9.64 4.32 -3.37
N VAL A 272 -10.67 3.85 -4.07
CA VAL A 272 -10.96 2.44 -4.30
C VAL A 272 -11.09 2.16 -5.80
N PHE A 273 -10.97 0.90 -6.19
CA PHE A 273 -11.12 0.50 -7.59
C PHE A 273 -12.58 0.65 -8.07
N PRO A 274 -12.82 0.75 -9.39
CA PRO A 274 -14.15 0.99 -9.95
C PRO A 274 -15.13 -0.13 -9.61
N GLU A 275 -16.12 0.16 -8.76
CA GLU A 275 -17.07 -0.82 -8.26
C GLU A 275 -18.47 -0.21 -8.14
N LYS A 276 -19.50 -1.05 -8.34
CA LYS A 276 -20.87 -0.66 -7.99
C LYS A 276 -20.97 -0.62 -6.47
N MET A 277 -21.62 0.40 -5.95
CA MET A 277 -21.69 0.63 -4.51
C MET A 277 -23.10 0.97 -4.05
N ARG A 278 -23.36 0.69 -2.77
CA ARG A 278 -24.51 1.18 -2.02
C ARG A 278 -24.02 1.90 -0.76
N MET A 279 -24.42 3.15 -0.59
CA MET A 279 -24.07 3.95 0.58
C MET A 279 -25.16 3.87 1.65
N ILE A 280 -24.74 3.74 2.90
CA ILE A 280 -25.58 3.78 4.09
C ILE A 280 -24.98 4.84 5.02
N HIS A 281 -25.71 5.92 5.25
CA HIS A 281 -25.26 7.04 6.06
C HIS A 281 -25.82 6.96 7.48
N SER A 282 -24.99 7.31 8.46
CA SER A 282 -25.42 7.66 9.81
C SER A 282 -24.92 9.07 10.17
N ALA A 283 -25.18 9.54 11.39
CA ALA A 283 -24.81 10.91 11.81
C ALA A 283 -23.28 11.11 11.93
N ASP A 284 -22.54 10.06 12.28
CA ASP A 284 -21.10 10.09 12.59
C ASP A 284 -20.29 8.99 11.88
N SER A 285 -20.96 8.24 11.00
CA SER A 285 -20.34 7.19 10.20
C SER A 285 -20.88 7.13 8.76
N LEU A 286 -20.00 6.71 7.87
CA LEU A 286 -20.35 6.33 6.50
C LEU A 286 -20.01 4.86 6.30
N HIS A 287 -20.99 4.06 5.90
CA HIS A 287 -20.80 2.68 5.47
C HIS A 287 -21.08 2.55 3.98
N ILE A 288 -20.17 1.93 3.24
CA ILE A 288 -20.31 1.66 1.81
C ILE A 288 -20.16 0.16 1.59
N ASP A 289 -21.18 -0.47 1.00
CA ASP A 289 -21.11 -1.84 0.47
C ASP A 289 -20.72 -1.79 -1.01
N TYR A 290 -19.79 -2.66 -1.42
CA TYR A 290 -19.38 -2.82 -2.80
C TYR A 290 -19.74 -4.21 -3.35
N GLU A 291 -20.14 -4.26 -4.61
CA GLU A 291 -20.33 -5.52 -5.34
C GLU A 291 -18.99 -5.95 -5.98
N SER A 292 -18.06 -6.54 -5.21
CA SER A 292 -16.71 -6.80 -5.72
C SER A 292 -15.94 -8.01 -5.17
N ASN A 293 -14.84 -8.32 -5.89
CA ASN A 293 -13.77 -9.24 -5.50
C ASN A 293 -12.59 -8.51 -4.81
N GLY A 294 -12.82 -7.27 -4.34
CA GLY A 294 -11.85 -6.39 -3.71
C GLY A 294 -12.26 -6.04 -2.28
N ILE A 295 -12.43 -4.74 -2.02
CA ILE A 295 -13.04 -4.24 -0.78
C ILE A 295 -14.53 -4.54 -0.89
N GLN A 296 -15.08 -5.33 0.02
CA GLN A 296 -16.52 -5.63 0.10
C GLN A 296 -17.27 -4.54 0.85
N SER A 297 -16.65 -3.92 1.84
CA SER A 297 -17.22 -2.77 2.52
C SER A 297 -16.14 -1.82 3.03
N LEU A 298 -16.45 -0.53 3.06
CA LEU A 298 -15.66 0.54 3.66
C LEU A 298 -16.52 1.26 4.71
N GLU A 299 -15.99 1.38 5.91
CA GLU A 299 -16.61 2.15 6.99
C GLU A 299 -15.68 3.29 7.41
N LEU A 300 -16.20 4.50 7.52
CA LEU A 300 -15.50 5.68 8.03
C LEU A 300 -16.21 6.20 9.27
N ASN A 301 -15.51 6.30 10.41
CA ASN A 301 -16.08 6.73 11.68
C ASN A 301 -15.41 7.98 12.23
N GLY A 302 -16.21 8.82 12.90
CA GLY A 302 -15.73 10.06 13.52
C GLY A 302 -15.60 11.22 12.54
N PHE A 303 -16.30 11.14 11.41
CA PHE A 303 -16.46 12.22 10.42
C PHE A 303 -17.93 12.65 10.35
N GLU A 304 -18.20 13.84 9.80
CA GLU A 304 -19.54 14.44 9.77
C GLU A 304 -19.95 14.77 8.32
N ASP A 305 -19.00 15.25 7.50
CA ASP A 305 -19.21 15.57 6.10
C ASP A 305 -18.54 14.53 5.20
N TYR A 306 -19.32 13.95 4.29
CA TYR A 306 -18.85 12.91 3.37
C TYR A 306 -19.08 13.30 1.92
N CYS A 307 -18.08 13.06 1.06
CA CYS A 307 -18.20 13.15 -0.38
C CYS A 307 -17.71 11.87 -1.03
N VAL A 308 -18.45 11.37 -2.02
CA VAL A 308 -18.02 10.27 -2.88
C VAL A 308 -18.12 10.72 -4.32
N GLU A 309 -17.01 10.67 -5.03
CA GLU A 309 -16.90 11.14 -6.41
C GLU A 309 -16.06 10.19 -7.26
N ARG A 310 -16.21 10.29 -8.57
CA ARG A 310 -15.28 9.61 -9.49
C ARG A 310 -13.93 10.30 -9.43
N THR A 311 -12.87 9.50 -9.53
CA THR A 311 -11.50 10.01 -9.47
C THR A 311 -10.73 9.71 -10.75
N ALA A 312 -9.74 10.55 -11.06
CA ALA A 312 -8.76 10.31 -12.11
C ALA A 312 -7.45 9.74 -11.55
N LEU A 313 -7.40 9.43 -10.25
CA LEU A 313 -6.21 8.88 -9.61
C LEU A 313 -5.90 7.49 -10.16
N CYS A 314 -4.61 7.23 -10.41
CA CYS A 314 -4.12 5.95 -10.89
C CYS A 314 -3.13 5.35 -9.89
N SER A 315 -3.33 4.08 -9.57
CA SER A 315 -2.39 3.27 -8.82
C SER A 315 -1.46 2.50 -9.78
N PRO A 316 -0.36 1.92 -9.27
CA PRO A 316 0.44 0.96 -10.03
C PRO A 316 -0.36 -0.24 -10.58
N TYR A 317 -1.55 -0.51 -10.04
CA TYR A 317 -2.43 -1.62 -10.44
C TYR A 317 -3.55 -1.19 -11.39
N GLY A 318 -3.59 0.08 -11.79
CA GLY A 318 -4.61 0.64 -12.68
C GLY A 318 -5.38 1.80 -12.06
N ALA A 319 -6.37 2.29 -12.81
CA ALA A 319 -7.21 3.41 -12.42
C ALA A 319 -8.04 3.10 -11.17
N LEU A 320 -8.10 4.06 -10.26
CA LEU A 320 -9.05 4.06 -9.15
C LEU A 320 -10.36 4.64 -9.68
N GLY A 321 -11.49 4.06 -9.25
CA GLY A 321 -12.80 4.46 -9.78
C GLY A 321 -13.47 5.54 -8.95
N GLN A 322 -13.24 5.50 -7.64
CA GLN A 322 -13.91 6.39 -6.69
C GLN A 322 -12.93 6.93 -5.66
N GLN A 323 -13.17 8.17 -5.27
CA GLN A 323 -12.57 8.85 -4.15
C GLN A 323 -13.64 9.14 -3.11
N ILE A 324 -13.33 8.83 -1.86
CA ILE A 324 -14.20 9.05 -0.70
C ILE A 324 -13.47 10.02 0.21
N THR A 325 -14.11 11.13 0.57
CA THR A 325 -13.56 12.06 1.57
C THR A 325 -14.48 12.14 2.77
N GLY A 326 -13.90 12.05 3.96
CA GLY A 326 -14.57 12.36 5.23
C GLY A 326 -13.96 13.59 5.86
N ARG A 327 -14.79 14.50 6.39
CA ARG A 327 -14.35 15.70 7.10
C ARG A 327 -15.10 15.90 8.41
N ARG A 328 -14.44 16.55 9.36
CA ARG A 328 -15.05 16.95 10.64
C ARG A 328 -14.36 18.17 11.21
N ASN A 329 -15.13 19.19 11.55
CA ASN A 329 -14.62 20.36 12.26
C ASN A 329 -14.51 20.06 13.76
N PHE A 330 -13.52 20.64 14.43
CA PHE A 330 -13.47 20.62 15.89
C PHE A 330 -12.80 21.89 16.43
N SER A 331 -13.24 22.32 17.61
CA SER A 331 -12.65 23.44 18.34
C SER A 331 -12.40 23.01 19.78
N GLY A 332 -11.16 23.17 20.24
CA GLY A 332 -10.80 22.96 21.65
C GLY A 332 -10.86 21.52 22.19
N ALA A 333 -11.06 20.53 21.33
CA ALA A 333 -11.04 19.12 21.75
C ALA A 333 -9.63 18.72 22.20
N LYS A 334 -9.52 18.12 23.40
CA LYS A 334 -8.24 17.59 23.90
C LYS A 334 -7.79 16.36 23.11
N ASN A 335 -8.74 15.51 22.73
CA ASN A 335 -8.51 14.34 21.90
C ASN A 335 -9.58 14.25 20.83
N VAL A 336 -9.19 13.84 19.62
CA VAL A 336 -10.13 13.46 18.57
C VAL A 336 -9.72 12.12 17.99
N THR A 337 -10.68 11.22 17.84
CA THR A 337 -10.45 9.88 17.30
C THR A 337 -11.26 9.70 16.03
N VAL A 338 -10.62 9.16 15.00
CA VAL A 338 -11.24 8.77 13.73
C VAL A 338 -10.79 7.36 13.37
N SER A 339 -11.57 6.66 12.55
CA SER A 339 -11.16 5.36 12.04
C SER A 339 -11.68 5.11 10.63
N TRP A 340 -11.00 4.19 9.95
CA TRP A 340 -11.56 3.53 8.78
C TRP A 340 -11.41 2.02 8.94
N GLN A 341 -12.38 1.28 8.41
CA GLN A 341 -12.35 -0.17 8.34
C GLN A 341 -12.66 -0.61 6.93
N ILE A 342 -11.94 -1.63 6.46
CA ILE A 342 -12.28 -2.34 5.24
C ILE A 342 -12.56 -3.81 5.56
N ARG A 343 -13.54 -4.38 4.86
CA ARG A 343 -13.72 -5.82 4.73
C ARG A 343 -13.41 -6.23 3.30
N TYR A 344 -12.78 -7.37 3.09
CA TYR A 344 -12.29 -7.77 1.77
C TYR A 344 -12.35 -9.28 1.59
N CYS A 345 -12.43 -9.73 0.33
CA CYS A 345 -12.48 -11.15 0.02
C CYS A 345 -11.10 -11.79 -0.18
#